data_AF-K1KKZ5-F1
#
_entry.id   AF-K1KKZ5-F1
#
_cell.length_a   1.000
_cell.length_b   1.000
_cell.length_c   1.000
_cell.angle_alpha   90.00
_cell.angle_beta   90.00
_cell.angle_gamma   90.00
#
_symmetry.space_group_name_H-M   'P 1'
#
loop_
_entity.id
_entity.type
_entity.pdbx_description
1 polymer ?
#
loop_
_entity_poly.entity_id
_entity_poly.type
_entity_poly.pdbx_seq_one_letter_code
_entity_poly.pdbx_strand_id
1 'polypeptide(L)'
;MVDLDFLIQYGFILLVISITTLVLSMYFRKKPKVDKGFSFAYHGLSYRRKFLRTIYSIPFCIFPLAIIYYFESFSANFIFVTLLLVIVFVFQTSYNYIKWKKED
;
A
#
# COMPACT_ATOMS: atom_id res chain seq x y z
N MET A 1 11.76 -25.51 6.33
CA MET A 1 11.55 -25.03 7.70
C MET A 1 11.78 -23.52 7.65
N VAL A 2 10.86 -22.68 8.14
CA VAL A 2 11.10 -21.22 8.17
C VAL A 2 12.05 -20.93 9.32
N ASP A 3 13.18 -20.30 9.03
CA ASP A 3 14.20 -20.05 10.03
C ASP A 3 13.74 -18.97 11.03
N LEU A 4 14.11 -19.13 12.30
CA LEU A 4 13.73 -18.19 13.35
C LEU A 4 14.25 -16.77 13.05
N ASP A 5 15.45 -16.67 12.49
CA ASP A 5 16.08 -15.40 12.10
C ASP A 5 15.28 -14.69 10.99
N PHE A 6 14.73 -15.47 10.04
CA PHE A 6 13.83 -14.95 9.02
C PHE A 6 12.59 -14.33 9.68
N LEU A 7 11.92 -15.05 10.58
CA LEU A 7 10.73 -14.52 11.26
C LEU A 7 11.02 -13.24 12.06
N ILE A 8 12.15 -13.19 12.77
CA ILE A 8 12.56 -12.02 13.54
C ILE A 8 12.82 -10.82 12.62
N GLN A 9 13.58 -11.02 11.53
CA GLN A 9 13.91 -9.94 10.60
C GLN A 9 12.67 -9.35 9.93
N TYR A 10 11.81 -10.18 9.33
CA TYR A 10 10.60 -9.71 8.65
C TYR A 10 9.57 -9.16 9.64
N GLY A 11 9.45 -9.76 10.83
CA GLY A 11 8.60 -9.26 11.91
C GLY A 11 9.02 -7.87 12.38
N PHE A 12 10.34 -7.63 12.55
CA PHE A 12 10.86 -6.32 12.92
C PHE A 12 10.59 -5.26 11.85
N ILE A 13 10.80 -5.60 10.56
CA ILE A 13 10.50 -4.68 9.45
C ILE A 13 9.01 -4.29 9.44
N LEU A 14 8.10 -5.26 9.57
CA LEU A 14 6.66 -5.01 9.62
C LEU A 14 6.27 -4.14 10.81
N LEU A 15 6.90 -4.36 11.96
CA LEU A 15 6.68 -3.56 13.16
C LEU A 15 7.11 -2.10 12.96
N VAL A 16 8.28 -1.86 12.38
CA VAL A 16 8.75 -0.50 12.05
C VAL A 16 7.83 0.21 11.05
N ILE A 17 7.38 -0.49 10.00
CA ILE A 17 6.41 0.05 9.02
C ILE A 17 5.08 0.39 9.71
N SER A 18 4.60 -0.47 10.59
CA SER A 18 3.35 -0.27 11.32
C SER A 18 3.44 0.94 12.27
N ILE A 19 4.54 1.07 13.03
CA ILE A 19 4.75 2.21 13.92
C ILE A 19 4.82 3.52 13.13
N THR A 20 5.62 3.55 12.06
CA THR A 20 5.79 4.77 11.25
C THR A 20 4.49 5.22 10.61
N THR A 21 3.70 4.31 10.06
CA THR A 21 2.37 4.62 9.49
C THR A 21 1.39 5.12 10.56
N LEU A 22 1.39 4.54 11.76
CA LEU A 22 0.56 5.01 12.88
C LEU A 22 0.95 6.42 13.33
N VAL A 23 2.24 6.68 13.55
CA VAL A 23 2.74 8.00 13.98
C VAL A 23 2.39 9.07 12.94
N LEU A 24 2.61 8.80 11.64
CA LEU A 24 2.24 9.72 10.57
C LEU A 24 0.72 9.93 10.49
N SER A 25 -0.06 8.86 10.66
CA SER A 25 -1.52 8.95 10.70
C SER A 25 -2.01 9.87 11.81
N MET A 26 -1.43 9.74 13.03
CA MET A 26 -1.75 10.59 14.17
C MET A 26 -1.36 12.04 13.93
N TYR A 27 -0.15 12.29 13.43
CA TYR A 27 0.36 13.63 13.17
C TYR A 27 -0.49 14.39 12.13
N PHE A 28 -0.93 13.72 11.06
CA PHE A 28 -1.74 14.33 10.00
C PHE A 28 -3.25 14.28 10.25
N ARG A 29 -3.72 13.69 11.36
CA ARG A 29 -5.16 13.56 11.64
C ARG A 29 -5.86 14.91 11.83
N LYS A 30 -5.20 15.85 12.51
CA LYS A 30 -5.75 17.19 12.83
C LYS A 30 -5.34 18.28 11.83
N LYS A 31 -4.54 17.94 10.82
CA LYS A 31 -4.03 18.90 9.83
C LYS A 31 -4.95 18.95 8.61
N PRO A 32 -5.13 20.13 7.98
CA PRO A 32 -5.86 20.23 6.73
C PRO A 32 -5.21 19.34 5.67
N LYS A 33 -6.04 18.65 4.89
CA LYS A 33 -5.56 17.75 3.83
C LYS A 33 -5.13 18.54 2.60
N VAL A 34 -4.02 18.10 2.00
CA VAL A 34 -3.47 18.73 0.80
C VAL A 34 -4.03 18.08 -0.46
N ASP A 35 -4.83 18.82 -1.23
CA ASP A 35 -5.37 18.36 -2.52
C ASP A 35 -4.56 18.83 -3.73
N LYS A 36 -3.97 20.03 -3.67
CA LYS A 36 -3.19 20.65 -4.76
C LYS A 36 -1.74 20.94 -4.33
N GLY A 37 -0.82 21.07 -5.28
CA GLY A 37 0.60 21.34 -5.03
C GLY A 37 1.39 20.10 -4.60
N PHE A 38 2.69 20.23 -4.33
CA PHE A 38 3.52 19.09 -3.93
C PHE A 38 3.26 18.70 -2.45
N SER A 39 3.09 17.40 -2.18
CA SER A 39 3.04 16.87 -0.82
C SER A 39 3.55 15.43 -0.81
N PHE A 40 4.62 15.21 -0.04
CA PHE A 40 5.28 13.91 0.04
C PHE A 40 4.54 12.93 0.96
N ALA A 41 4.07 13.43 2.12
CA ALA A 41 3.50 12.61 3.18
C ALA A 41 2.10 12.10 2.83
N TYR A 42 1.96 10.79 2.62
CA TYR A 42 0.71 10.15 2.21
C TYR A 42 -0.47 10.45 3.16
N HIS A 43 -0.24 10.42 4.48
CA HIS A 43 -1.29 10.66 5.47
C HIS A 43 -1.86 12.09 5.45
N GLY A 44 -1.11 13.06 4.92
CA GLY A 44 -1.53 14.46 4.77
C GLY A 44 -2.34 14.75 3.50
N LEU A 45 -2.45 13.78 2.57
CA LEU A 45 -3.18 13.95 1.32
C LEU A 45 -4.69 13.84 1.50
N SER A 46 -5.45 14.53 0.64
CA SER A 46 -6.90 14.32 0.47
C SER A 46 -7.20 12.90 0.00
N TYR A 47 -8.39 12.37 0.26
CA TYR A 47 -8.75 11.02 -0.20
C TYR A 47 -8.84 10.94 -1.73
N ARG A 48 -9.28 12.01 -2.40
CA ARG A 48 -9.21 12.14 -3.87
C ARG A 48 -7.79 11.91 -4.39
N ARG A 49 -6.81 12.59 -3.79
CA ARG A 49 -5.42 12.49 -4.22
C ARG A 49 -4.79 11.16 -3.87
N LYS A 50 -5.15 10.57 -2.73
CA LYS A 50 -4.77 9.20 -2.37
C LYS A 50 -5.29 8.20 -3.39
N PHE A 51 -6.57 8.32 -3.79
CA PHE A 51 -7.18 7.48 -4.81
C PHE A 51 -6.44 7.58 -6.14
N LEU A 52 -6.21 8.80 -6.64
CA LEU A 52 -5.44 9.01 -7.87
C LEU A 52 -4.03 8.41 -7.78
N ARG A 53 -3.33 8.60 -6.65
CA ARG A 53 -2.00 8.02 -6.43
C ARG A 53 -2.04 6.49 -6.43
N THR A 54 -3.09 5.88 -5.87
CA THR A 54 -3.30 4.43 -5.95
C THR A 54 -3.53 4.01 -7.40
N ILE A 55 -4.34 4.71 -8.19
CA ILE A 55 -4.48 4.41 -9.64
C ILE A 55 -3.13 4.51 -10.37
N TYR A 56 -2.32 5.55 -10.11
CA TYR A 56 -0.99 5.64 -10.72
C TYR A 56 -0.04 4.52 -10.29
N SER A 57 -0.35 3.79 -9.21
CA SER A 57 0.42 2.62 -8.77
C SER A 57 -0.02 1.30 -9.44
N ILE A 58 -1.03 1.32 -10.33
CA ILE A 58 -1.46 0.16 -11.12
C ILE A 58 -0.30 -0.57 -11.82
N PRO A 59 0.69 0.11 -12.44
CA PRO A 59 1.82 -0.59 -13.06
C PRO A 59 2.56 -1.51 -12.10
N PHE A 60 2.68 -1.13 -10.82
CA PHE A 60 3.32 -1.96 -9.79
C PHE A 60 2.49 -3.19 -9.38
N CYS A 61 1.17 -3.17 -9.64
CA CYS A 61 0.31 -4.33 -9.46
C CYS A 61 0.30 -5.24 -10.69
N ILE A 62 0.25 -4.64 -11.89
CA ILE A 62 0.17 -5.39 -13.15
C ILE A 62 1.51 -6.06 -13.48
N PHE A 63 2.63 -5.39 -13.26
CA PHE A 63 3.96 -5.91 -13.61
C PHE A 63 4.27 -7.28 -13.00
N PRO A 64 4.13 -7.53 -11.68
CA PRO A 64 4.37 -8.86 -11.12
C PRO A 64 3.35 -9.89 -11.61
N LEU A 65 2.10 -9.52 -11.88
CA LEU A 65 1.12 -10.43 -12.48
C LEU A 65 1.51 -10.84 -13.90
N ALA A 66 1.98 -9.89 -14.72
CA ALA A 66 2.48 -10.17 -16.06
C ALA A 66 3.69 -11.10 -16.01
N ILE A 67 4.61 -10.87 -15.06
CA ILE A 67 5.75 -11.76 -14.83
C ILE A 67 5.28 -13.18 -14.48
N ILE A 68 4.31 -13.34 -13.56
CA ILE A 68 3.73 -14.65 -13.24
C ILE A 68 3.12 -15.33 -14.46
N TYR A 69 2.46 -14.56 -15.32
CA TYR A 69 1.82 -15.09 -16.53
C TYR A 69 2.83 -15.57 -17.58
N TYR A 70 3.94 -14.84 -17.78
CA TYR A 70 4.91 -15.15 -18.83
C TYR A 70 5.96 -16.21 -18.45
N PHE A 71 6.22 -16.41 -17.17
CA PHE A 71 7.21 -17.39 -16.72
C PHE A 71 6.54 -18.51 -15.89
N GLU A 72 6.85 -19.76 -16.22
CA GLU A 72 6.13 -20.92 -15.65
C GLU A 72 6.56 -21.30 -14.23
N SER A 73 7.64 -20.73 -13.71
CA SER A 73 8.22 -21.13 -12.42
C SER A 73 8.44 -19.95 -11.47
N PHE A 74 7.56 -19.85 -10.47
CA PHE A 74 7.73 -18.95 -9.33
C PHE A 74 7.58 -19.71 -8.02
N SER A 75 8.29 -19.24 -7.00
CA SER A 75 8.08 -19.75 -5.65
C SER A 75 6.66 -19.44 -5.17
N ALA A 76 6.07 -20.35 -4.39
CA ALA A 76 4.76 -20.13 -3.77
C ALA A 76 4.71 -18.83 -2.96
N ASN A 77 5.83 -18.44 -2.35
CA ASN A 77 5.99 -17.17 -1.63
C ASN A 77 5.79 -15.94 -2.54
N PHE A 78 6.35 -15.97 -3.75
CA PHE A 78 6.22 -14.86 -4.71
C PHE A 78 4.76 -14.69 -5.17
N ILE A 79 4.09 -15.81 -5.47
CA ILE A 79 2.67 -15.82 -5.84
C ILE A 79 1.82 -15.29 -4.68
N PHE A 80 2.06 -15.77 -3.47
CA PHE A 80 1.35 -15.34 -2.27
C PHE A 80 1.50 -13.83 -2.01
N VAL A 81 2.72 -13.29 -2.08
CA VAL A 81 2.97 -11.85 -1.92
C VAL A 81 2.29 -11.04 -3.03
N THR A 82 2.30 -11.52 -4.27
CA THR A 82 1.63 -10.85 -5.39
C THR A 82 0.12 -10.79 -5.19
N LEU A 83 -0.50 -11.88 -4.73
CA LEU A 83 -1.93 -11.91 -4.39
C LEU A 83 -2.26 -10.95 -3.25
N LEU A 84 -1.45 -10.93 -2.19
CA LEU A 84 -1.59 -9.99 -1.08
C LEU A 84 -1.53 -8.52 -1.57
N LEU A 85 -0.60 -8.22 -2.47
CA LEU A 85 -0.45 -6.89 -3.06
C LEU A 85 -1.71 -6.48 -3.83
N VAL A 86 -2.29 -7.38 -4.63
CA VAL A 86 -3.55 -7.14 -5.35
C VAL A 86 -4.71 -6.89 -4.38
N ILE A 87 -4.83 -7.68 -3.32
CA ILE A 87 -5.88 -7.51 -2.29
C ILE A 87 -5.75 -6.14 -1.62
N VAL A 88 -4.54 -5.77 -1.19
CA VAL A 88 -4.26 -4.47 -0.57
C VAL A 88 -4.58 -3.33 -1.53
N PHE A 89 -4.21 -3.46 -2.81
CA PHE A 89 -4.51 -2.47 -3.84
C PHE A 89 -6.02 -2.25 -4.01
N VAL A 90 -6.79 -3.32 -4.14
CA VAL A 90 -8.25 -3.26 -4.31
C VAL A 90 -8.90 -2.64 -3.07
N PHE A 91 -8.48 -3.06 -1.88
CA PHE A 91 -8.98 -2.51 -0.62
C PHE A 91 -8.67 -1.01 -0.51
N GLN A 92 -7.43 -0.61 -0.78
CA GLN A 92 -6.97 0.77 -0.68
C GLN A 92 -7.67 1.67 -1.71
N THR A 93 -7.83 1.21 -2.94
CA THR A 93 -8.54 1.94 -4.00
C THR A 93 -10.00 2.15 -3.61
N SER A 94 -10.69 1.08 -3.21
CA SER A 94 -12.08 1.11 -2.80
C SER A 94 -12.30 2.01 -1.58
N TYR A 95 -11.46 1.86 -0.55
CA TYR A 95 -11.53 2.68 0.65
C TYR A 95 -11.34 4.17 0.34
N ASN A 96 -10.29 4.52 -0.42
CA ASN A 96 -10.01 5.90 -0.78
C ASN A 96 -11.13 6.51 -1.64
N TYR A 97 -11.70 5.73 -2.57
CA TYR A 97 -12.84 6.17 -3.39
C TYR A 97 -14.08 6.44 -2.55
N ILE A 98 -14.48 5.49 -1.70
CA ILE A 98 -15.65 5.63 -0.81
C ILE A 98 -15.48 6.84 0.11
N LYS A 99 -14.28 7.01 0.68
CA LYS A 99 -13.98 8.15 1.55
C LYS A 99 -14.00 9.48 0.80
N TRP A 100 -13.43 9.53 -0.40
CA TRP A 100 -13.50 10.71 -1.24
C TRP A 100 -14.96 11.09 -1.52
N LYS A 101 -15.80 10.13 -1.90
CA LYS A 101 -17.23 10.36 -2.16
C LYS A 101 -18.08 10.71 -0.92
N LYS A 102 -17.54 10.54 0.30
CA LYS A 102 -18.19 10.94 1.56
C LYS A 102 -17.71 12.29 2.08
N GLU A 103 -16.52 12.73 1.67
CA GLU A 103 -15.96 14.03 2.04
C GLU A 103 -16.34 15.14 1.04
N ASP A 104 -16.74 14.76 -0.18
CA ASP A 104 -17.53 15.57 -1.12
C ASP A 104 -19.04 15.42 -0.83
#